data_AF-A0A8J8FLS7-F1
#
_entry.id   AF-A0A8J8FLS7-F1
#
_cell.length_a   1.000
_cell.length_b   1.000
_cell.length_c   1.000
_cell.angle_alpha   90.00
_cell.angle_beta   90.00
_cell.angle_gamma   90.00
#
_symmetry.space_group_name_H-M   'P 1'
#
loop_
_entity.id
_entity.type
_entity.pdbx_description
1 polymer ?
#
loop_
_entity_poly.entity_id
_entity_poly.type
_entity_poly.pdbx_seq_one_letter_code
_entity_poly.pdbx_strand_id
1 'polypeptide(L)' 'MIGGAYERYIEPNKHEVGKRNTQKIKRKNLNLRTWIKRLTRKTICFSRSEKMHDIVIGLLINKVKFGVDIHA' A
#
# COMPACT_ATOMS: atom_id res chain seq x y z
N MET A 1 -5.55 23.33 -1.84
CA MET A 1 -5.48 22.94 -0.42
C MET A 1 -5.22 21.44 -0.32
N ILE A 2 -4.05 21.04 0.19
CA ILE A 2 -3.69 19.65 0.47
C ILE A 2 -3.24 19.65 1.94
N GLY A 3 -4.17 19.57 2.90
CA GLY A 3 -3.84 19.69 4.34
C GLY A 3 -4.90 19.19 5.32
N GLY A 4 -6.19 19.25 5.00
CA GLY A 4 -7.27 19.19 6.02
C GLY A 4 -7.53 17.87 6.77
N ALA A 5 -6.78 16.79 6.54
CA ALA A 5 -6.97 15.52 7.27
C ALA A 5 -5.87 15.22 8.29
N TYR A 6 -4.61 15.59 8.00
CA TYR A 6 -3.45 15.22 8.81
C TYR A 6 -2.95 16.35 9.71
N GLU A 7 -3.37 17.59 9.48
CA GLU A 7 -3.07 18.74 10.35
C GLU A 7 -3.54 18.53 11.80
N ARG A 8 -4.58 17.72 12.01
CA ARG A 8 -5.13 17.44 13.36
C ARG A 8 -4.31 16.45 14.18
N TYR A 9 -3.48 15.63 13.53
CA TYR A 9 -2.76 14.52 14.18
C TYR A 9 -1.24 14.67 14.11
N ILE A 10 -0.73 15.69 13.41
CA ILE A 10 0.70 15.94 13.24
C ILE A 10 1.00 17.32 13.78
N GLU A 11 1.94 17.41 14.73
CA GLU A 11 2.43 18.69 15.24
C GLU A 11 2.89 19.59 14.08
N PRO A 12 2.51 20.89 14.07
CA PRO A 12 2.79 21.79 12.96
C PRO A 12 4.29 21.91 12.62
N ASN A 13 5.17 21.72 13.61
CA ASN A 13 6.63 21.72 13.44
C ASN A 13 7.17 20.46 12.72
N LYS A 14 6.42 19.35 12.71
CA LYS A 14 6.74 18.10 12.00
C LYS A 14 6.00 17.98 10.67
N HIS A 15 5.06 18.88 10.39
CA HIS A 15 4.22 18.81 9.21
C HIS A 15 4.86 19.54 8.02
N GLU A 16 5.66 18.83 7.23
CA GLU A 16 6.14 19.34 5.95
C GLU A 16 5.02 19.29 4.89
N VAL A 17 4.33 20.41 4.71
CA VAL A 17 3.29 20.56 3.67
C VAL A 17 3.97 20.73 2.31
N GLY A 18 4.07 19.62 1.56
CA GLY A 18 4.67 19.62 0.23
C GLY A 18 3.95 18.70 -0.75
N LYS A 19 3.79 19.17 -2.00
CA LYS A 19 3.21 18.36 -3.09
C LYS A 19 4.08 17.14 -3.42
N ARG A 20 5.41 17.25 -3.30
CA ARG A 20 6.37 16.18 -3.63
C ARG A 20 6.19 14.94 -2.76
N ASN A 21 6.16 15.09 -1.44
CA ASN A 21 6.01 13.99 -0.49
C ASN A 21 4.63 13.35 -0.60
N THR A 22 3.59 14.18 -0.69
CA THR A 22 2.21 13.71 -0.89
C THR A 22 2.06 12.94 -2.21
N GLN A 23 2.63 13.43 -3.31
CA GLN A 23 2.57 12.77 -4.60
C GLN A 23 3.31 11.42 -4.59
N LYS A 24 4.43 11.33 -3.86
CA LYS A 24 5.18 10.07 -3.65
C LYS A 24 4.32 9.03 -2.93
N ILE A 25 3.62 9.41 -1.87
CA ILE A 25 2.68 8.52 -1.15
C ILE A 25 1.51 8.10 -2.06
N LYS A 26 0.90 9.06 -2.77
CA LYS A 26 -0.19 8.77 -3.72
C LYS A 26 0.24 7.78 -4.82
N ARG A 27 1.42 7.97 -5.42
CA ARG A 27 1.98 7.03 -6.41
C ARG A 27 2.24 5.65 -5.80
N LYS A 28 2.80 5.58 -4.59
CA LYS A 28 3.01 4.31 -3.88
C LYS A 28 1.70 3.54 -3.63
N ASN A 29 0.61 4.23 -3.32
CA ASN A 29 -0.71 3.62 -3.11
C ASN A 29 -1.38 3.22 -4.43
N LEU A 30 -1.21 4.02 -5.48
CA LEU A 30 -1.70 3.70 -6.82
C LEU A 30 -1.06 2.41 -7.36
N ASN A 31 0.26 2.26 -7.22
CA ASN A 31 0.97 1.05 -7.65
C ASN A 31 0.49 -0.19 -6.88
N LEU A 32 0.30 -0.07 -5.56
CA LEU A 32 -0.22 -1.17 -4.74
C LEU A 32 -1.61 -1.60 -5.21
N ARG A 33 -2.52 -0.65 -5.45
CA ARG A 33 -3.87 -0.94 -5.97
C ARG A 33 -3.82 -1.65 -7.33
N THR A 34 -2.93 -1.23 -8.22
CA THR A 34 -2.74 -1.86 -9.53
C THR A 34 -2.21 -3.30 -9.40
N TRP A 35 -1.29 -3.55 -8.46
CA TRP A 35 -0.76 -4.90 -8.22
C TRP A 35 -1.80 -5.83 -7.62
N ILE A 36 -2.59 -5.38 -6.64
CA ILE A 36 -3.69 -6.17 -6.08
C ILE A 36 -4.71 -6.52 -7.18
N LYS A 37 -5.08 -5.55 -8.03
CA LYS A 37 -5.98 -5.80 -9.18
C LYS A 37 -5.39 -6.78 -10.21
N ARG A 38 -4.06 -6.78 -10.39
CA ARG A 38 -3.39 -7.74 -11.28
C ARG A 38 -3.34 -9.12 -10.66
N LEU A 39 -3.08 -9.20 -9.36
CA LEU A 39 -3.08 -10.43 -8.59
C LEU A 39 -4.46 -11.10 -8.70
N THR A 40 -5.54 -10.39 -8.37
CA THR A 40 -6.92 -10.90 -8.48
C THR A 40 -7.28 -11.38 -9.88
N ARG A 41 -6.75 -10.76 -10.95
CA ARG A 41 -7.02 -11.19 -12.33
C ARG A 41 -6.17 -12.38 -12.78
N LYS A 42 -4.94 -12.53 -12.26
CA LYS A 42 -4.08 -13.68 -12.57
C LYS A 42 -4.50 -14.93 -11.79
N THR A 43 -4.95 -14.77 -10.55
CA THR A 43 -5.50 -15.85 -9.76
C THR A 43 -7.00 -15.96 -10.09
N ILE A 44 -7.35 -16.78 -11.09
CA ILE A 44 -8.71 -16.95 -11.66
C ILE A 44 -9.81 -17.01 -10.60
N CYS A 45 -9.54 -17.65 -9.46
CA CYS A 45 -10.28 -17.45 -8.24
C CYS A 45 -9.30 -17.55 -7.09
N PHE A 46 -9.26 -16.48 -6.33
CA PHE A 46 -8.93 -16.51 -4.92
C PHE A 46 -9.70 -17.66 -4.24
N SER A 47 -9.01 -18.48 -3.43
CA SER A 47 -9.65 -19.59 -2.71
C SER A 47 -10.84 -19.07 -1.89
N ARG A 48 -11.86 -19.87 -1.58
CA ARG A 48 -12.99 -19.40 -0.74
C ARG A 48 -12.58 -18.96 0.69
N SER A 49 -11.30 -19.11 1.05
CA SER A 49 -10.71 -18.78 2.34
C SER A 49 -10.13 -17.36 2.37
N GLU A 50 -10.72 -16.51 3.20
CA GLU A 50 -10.22 -15.17 3.51
C GLU A 50 -8.79 -15.19 4.07
N LYS A 51 -8.45 -16.19 4.90
CA LYS A 51 -7.10 -16.36 5.46
C LYS A 51 -6.02 -16.49 4.39
N MET A 52 -6.30 -17.21 3.31
CA MET A 52 -5.37 -17.34 2.20
C MET A 52 -5.17 -16.01 1.46
N HIS A 53 -6.20 -15.17 1.41
CA HIS A 53 -6.10 -13.86 0.78
C HIS A 53 -5.21 -12.94 1.60
N ASP A 54 -5.42 -12.92 2.92
CA ASP A 54 -4.62 -12.11 3.83
C ASP A 54 -3.14 -12.52 3.78
N ILE A 55 -2.85 -13.83 3.74
CA ILE A 55 -1.49 -14.35 3.60
C ILE A 55 -0.86 -13.92 2.27
N VAL A 56 -1.56 -14.10 1.15
CA VAL A 56 -1.03 -13.75 -0.19
C VAL A 56 -0.87 -12.23 -0.35
N ILE A 57 -1.79 -11.44 0.19
CA ILE A 57 -1.69 -9.97 0.20
C ILE A 57 -0.53 -9.53 1.10
N GLY A 58 -0.38 -10.14 2.28
CA GLY A 58 0.75 -9.90 3.19
C GLY A 58 2.09 -10.23 2.54
N LEU A 59 2.20 -11.40 1.89
CA LEU A 59 3.36 -11.82 1.09
C LEU A 59 3.69 -10.81 0.00
N LEU A 60 2.68 -10.37 -0.77
CA LEU A 60 2.86 -9.38 -1.82
C LEU A 60 3.39 -8.06 -1.26
N ILE A 61 2.84 -7.57 -0.15
CA ILE A 61 3.29 -6.34 0.51
C ILE A 61 4.71 -6.49 1.02
N ASN A 62 5.04 -7.60 1.68
CA ASN A 62 6.37 -7.89 2.21
C ASN A 62 7.43 -7.88 1.11
N LYS A 63 7.16 -8.58 0.00
CA LYS A 63 8.05 -8.61 -1.16
C LYS A 63 8.22 -7.24 -1.81
N VAL A 64 7.14 -6.49 -1.97
CA VAL A 64 7.11 -5.24 -2.73
C VAL A 64 7.62 -4.03 -1.94
N LYS A 65 7.29 -3.95 -0.66
CA LYS A 65 7.57 -2.78 0.18
C LYS A 65 8.81 -2.97 1.04
N PHE A 66 9.05 -4.19 1.49
CA PHE A 66 10.13 -4.50 2.43
C PHE A 66 11.24 -5.34 1.78
N GLY A 67 11.03 -5.88 0.57
CA GLY A 67 12.01 -6.73 -0.10
C GLY A 67 12.26 -8.06 0.62
N VAL A 68 11.38 -8.42 1.56
CA VAL A 68 11.49 -9.63 2.36
C VAL A 68 10.77 -10.74 1.63
N ASP A 69 11.53 -11.71 1.13
CA ASP A 69 10.99 -12.97 0.63
C ASP A 69 11.07 -14.00 1.76
N ILE A 70 9.92 -14.40 2.31
CA ILE A 70 9.85 -15.34 3.44
C ILE A 70 9.98 -16.81 3.00
N HIS A 71 10.24 -17.05 1.71
CA HIS A 71 10.47 -18.36 1.11
C HIS A 71 11.90 -18.54 0.56
N ALA A 72 12.86 -17.69 0.96
CA ALA A 72 14.28 -17.88 0.69
C ALA A 72 14.93 -18.86 1.69
#